data_AF-A0A7X8KRY0-F1
#
_entry.id   AF-A0A7X8KRY0-F1
#
_cell.length_a   1.000
_cell.length_b   1.000
_cell.length_c   1.000
_cell.angle_alpha   90.00
_cell.angle_beta   90.00
_cell.angle_gamma   90.00
#
_symmetry.space_group_name_H-M   'P 1'
#
loop_
_entity.id
_entity.type
_entity.pdbx_description
1 polymer ?
#
loop_
_entity_poly.entity_id
_entity_poly.type
_entity_poly.pdbx_seq_one_letter_code
_entity_poly.pdbx_strand_id
1 'polypeptide(L)'
;MSSEVQIHERLSLAKTIPLGLQHVFAMFGATVLVPFLTGLNPAVALLCSGIGTIVFLLFTGSKVPAYLGSSFAYIGALTYFIQDQKDIASAMGGA
;
A
#
# COMPACT_ATOMS: atom_id res chain seq x y z
N MET A 1 7.45 -4.52 -33.20
CA MET A 1 8.50 -4.15 -32.22
C MET A 1 7.83 -4.03 -30.88
N SER A 2 8.05 -4.95 -29.94
CA SER A 2 7.37 -4.95 -28.64
C SER A 2 7.77 -3.71 -27.84
N SER A 3 6.84 -2.75 -27.73
CA SER A 3 6.97 -1.52 -26.95
C SER A 3 6.63 -1.81 -25.49
N GLU A 4 7.33 -2.76 -24.86
CA GLU A 4 7.11 -3.18 -23.48
C GLU A 4 8.25 -2.70 -22.60
N VAL A 5 7.91 -1.98 -21.52
CA VAL A 5 8.89 -1.51 -20.54
C VAL A 5 9.36 -2.69 -19.68
N GLN A 6 10.66 -2.97 -19.71
CA GLN A 6 11.24 -4.08 -18.94
C GLN A 6 11.52 -3.67 -17.48
N ILE A 7 11.57 -4.65 -16.58
CA ILE A 7 11.75 -4.43 -15.12
C ILE A 7 13.03 -3.67 -14.78
N HIS A 8 14.10 -3.92 -15.54
CA HIS A 8 15.42 -3.30 -15.34
C HIS A 8 15.61 -2.02 -16.19
N GLU A 9 14.61 -1.64 -16.98
CA GLU A 9 14.66 -0.46 -17.83
C GLU A 9 14.35 0.80 -17.02
N ARG A 10 15.26 1.78 -17.07
CA ARG A 10 15.06 3.08 -16.41
C ARG A 10 14.58 4.10 -17.43
N LEU A 11 13.31 4.47 -17.34
CA LEU A 11 12.75 5.54 -18.16
C LEU A 11 13.25 6.92 -17.69
N SER A 12 13.27 7.87 -18.62
CA SER A 12 13.47 9.29 -18.30
C SER A 12 12.47 9.75 -17.24
N LEU A 13 12.91 10.63 -16.34
CA LEU A 13 12.07 11.21 -15.29
C LEU A 13 10.75 11.79 -15.82
N ALA A 14 10.76 12.35 -17.03
CA ALA A 14 9.58 12.89 -17.68
C ALA A 14 8.49 11.83 -17.96
N LYS A 15 8.86 10.55 -18.12
CA LYS A 15 7.93 9.43 -18.27
C LYS A 15 7.68 8.71 -16.95
N THR A 16 8.69 8.61 -16.09
CA THR A 16 8.60 7.89 -14.81
C THR A 16 7.64 8.57 -13.82
N ILE A 17 7.64 9.90 -13.73
CA ILE A 17 6.75 10.64 -12.84
C ILE A 17 5.26 10.39 -13.14
N PRO A 18 4.76 10.60 -14.38
CA PRO A 18 3.34 10.37 -14.66
C PRO A 18 2.94 8.89 -14.53
N LEU A 19 3.80 7.94 -14.88
CA LEU A 19 3.53 6.50 -14.68
C LEU A 19 3.47 6.12 -13.20
N GLY A 20 4.38 6.64 -12.39
CA GLY A 20 4.35 6.44 -10.93
C GLY A 20 3.10 7.04 -10.30
N LEU A 21 2.69 8.22 -10.75
CA LEU A 21 1.45 8.86 -10.28
C LEU A 21 0.21 8.03 -10.62
N GLN A 22 0.13 7.47 -11.83
CA GLN A 22 -0.94 6.54 -12.21
C GLN A 22 -0.97 5.32 -11.28
N HIS A 23 0.19 4.75 -10.95
CA HIS A 23 0.27 3.60 -10.06
C HIS A 23 -0.21 3.94 -8.63
N VAL A 24 0.17 5.10 -8.12
CA VAL A 24 -0.29 5.58 -6.80
C VAL A 24 -1.81 5.71 -6.79
N PHE A 25 -2.41 6.37 -7.78
CA PHE A 25 -3.87 6.51 -7.84
C PHE A 25 -4.60 5.18 -8.00
N ALA A 26 -4.03 4.23 -8.75
CA ALA A 26 -4.59 2.90 -8.91
C ALA A 26 -4.64 2.12 -7.58
N MET A 27 -3.57 2.20 -6.77
CA MET A 27 -3.47 1.49 -5.49
C MET A 27 -4.09 2.23 -4.30
N PHE A 28 -4.30 3.54 -4.43
CA PHE A 28 -4.82 4.41 -3.37
C PHE A 28 -6.19 3.95 -2.86
N GLY A 29 -7.09 3.60 -3.78
CA GLY A 29 -8.47 3.22 -3.44
C GLY A 29 -8.52 2.07 -2.44
N ALA A 30 -7.85 0.96 -2.73
CA ALA A 30 -7.81 -0.19 -1.82
C ALA A 30 -7.09 0.13 -0.49
N THR A 31 -5.98 0.88 -0.56
CA THR A 31 -5.15 1.18 0.61
C THR A 31 -5.85 2.09 1.62
N VAL A 32 -6.69 3.02 1.14
CA VAL A 32 -7.51 3.92 1.98
C VAL A 32 -8.84 3.31 2.38
N LEU A 33 -9.45 2.49 1.52
CA LEU A 33 -10.79 1.94 1.79
C LEU A 33 -10.81 1.04 3.03
N VAL A 34 -9.86 0.12 3.18
CA VAL A 34 -9.79 -0.77 4.34
C VAL A 34 -9.72 -0.01 5.67
N PRO A 35 -8.72 0.85 5.91
CA PRO A 35 -8.63 1.59 7.17
C PRO A 35 -9.84 2.50 7.38
N PHE A 36 -10.39 3.10 6.32
CA PHE A 36 -11.61 3.89 6.42
C PHE A 36 -12.80 3.05 6.90
N LEU A 37 -12.99 1.84 6.37
CA LEU A 37 -14.08 0.95 6.77
C LEU A 37 -13.91 0.38 8.19
N THR A 38 -12.67 0.18 8.64
CA THR A 38 -12.39 -0.34 9.98
C THR A 38 -12.27 0.74 11.05
N GLY A 39 -12.29 2.03 10.67
CA GLY A 39 -12.10 3.16 11.59
C GLY A 39 -10.64 3.45 11.95
N LEU A 40 -9.69 2.88 11.22
CA LEU A 40 -8.25 3.15 11.36
C LEU A 40 -7.84 4.38 10.55
N ASN A 41 -6.73 5.03 10.93
CA ASN A 41 -6.25 6.21 10.20
C ASN A 41 -5.68 5.85 8.81
N PRO A 42 -6.27 6.35 7.69
CA PRO A 42 -5.77 6.04 6.35
C PRO A 42 -4.38 6.60 6.05
N ALA A 43 -3.98 7.71 6.68
CA ALA A 43 -2.64 8.28 6.50
C ALA A 43 -1.55 7.35 7.03
N VAL A 44 -1.81 6.65 8.14
CA VAL A 44 -0.89 5.66 8.71
C VAL A 44 -0.80 4.44 7.78
N ALA A 45 -1.93 3.97 7.26
CA ALA A 45 -1.95 2.86 6.30
C ALA A 45 -1.17 3.19 5.01
N LEU A 46 -1.33 4.41 4.47
CA LEU A 46 -0.58 4.88 3.30
C LEU A 46 0.92 4.98 3.60
N LEU A 47 1.30 5.51 4.76
CA LEU A 47 2.69 5.61 5.18
C LEU A 47 3.32 4.20 5.31
N CYS A 48 2.66 3.29 6.02
CA CYS A 48 3.13 1.91 6.20
C CYS A 48 3.20 1.14 4.88
N SER A 49 2.23 1.35 3.98
CA SER A 49 2.23 0.80 2.62
C SER A 49 3.44 1.28 1.80
N GLY A 50 3.75 2.58 1.84
CA GLY A 50 4.91 3.15 1.16
C GLY A 50 6.24 2.62 1.72
N ILE A 51 6.39 2.65 3.06
CA ILE A 51 7.59 2.12 3.73
C ILE A 51 7.74 0.62 3.44
N GLY A 52 6.67 -0.16 3.58
CA GLY A 52 6.66 -1.59 3.30
C GLY A 52 7.06 -1.89 1.87
N THR A 53 6.58 -1.11 0.90
CA THR A 53 6.95 -1.27 -0.51
C THR A 53 8.44 -1.00 -0.73
N ILE A 54 9.00 0.05 -0.12
CA ILE A 54 10.44 0.34 -0.18
C ILE A 54 11.24 -0.81 0.42
N VAL A 55 10.87 -1.27 1.62
CA VAL A 55 11.52 -2.40 2.30
C VAL A 55 11.46 -3.66 1.44
N PHE A 56 10.30 -3.98 0.86
CA PHE A 56 10.11 -5.12 -0.04
C PHE A 56 11.04 -5.03 -1.25
N LEU A 57 11.11 -3.87 -1.90
CA LEU A 57 11.99 -3.67 -3.06
C LEU A 57 13.47 -3.81 -2.70
N LEU A 58 13.88 -3.34 -1.52
CA LEU A 58 15.25 -3.49 -1.01
C LEU A 58 15.60 -4.96 -0.76
N PHE A 59 14.75 -5.71 -0.06
CA PHE A 59 14.97 -7.13 0.21
C PHE A 59 14.94 -8.00 -1.05
N THR A 60 14.10 -7.64 -2.02
CA THR A 60 13.98 -8.39 -3.29
C THR A 60 15.01 -7.96 -4.34
N GLY A 61 15.90 -7.01 -3.99
CA GLY A 61 16.94 -6.49 -4.90
C GLY A 61 16.36 -5.84 -6.16
N SER A 62 15.19 -5.20 -6.05
CA SER A 62 14.46 -4.56 -7.16
C SER A 62 14.16 -5.48 -8.36
N LYS A 63 14.13 -6.80 -8.16
CA LYS A 63 13.82 -7.78 -9.23
C LYS A 63 12.32 -8.00 -9.44
N VAL A 64 11.51 -7.72 -8.43
CA VAL A 64 10.05 -7.89 -8.48
C VAL A 64 9.38 -6.52 -8.31
N PRO A 65 8.72 -5.99 -9.35
CA PRO A 65 7.98 -4.74 -9.25
C PRO A 65 6.63 -5.00 -8.58
N ALA A 66 6.58 -4.90 -7.25
CA ALA A 66 5.33 -5.02 -6.49
C ALA A 66 5.14 -3.84 -5.54
N TYR A 67 3.87 -3.49 -5.33
CA TYR A 67 3.41 -2.47 -4.38
C TYR A 67 2.56 -3.15 -3.31
N LEU A 68 2.81 -2.83 -2.04
CA LEU A 68 2.11 -3.43 -0.90
C LEU A 68 0.96 -2.52 -0.47
N GLY A 69 -0.28 -2.92 -0.71
CA GLY A 69 -1.49 -2.21 -0.28
C GLY A 69 -2.25 -2.90 0.87
N SER A 70 -3.33 -2.28 1.32
CA SER A 70 -4.22 -2.85 2.36
C SER A 70 -4.97 -4.08 1.83
N SER A 71 -4.99 -5.17 2.60
CA SER A 71 -5.63 -6.43 2.20
C SER A 71 -7.08 -6.51 2.70
N PHE A 72 -8.00 -6.77 1.77
CA PHE A 72 -9.44 -6.83 2.07
C PHE A 72 -9.83 -8.05 2.91
N ALA A 73 -8.97 -9.08 2.94
CA ALA A 73 -9.17 -10.26 3.78
C ALA A 73 -9.24 -9.92 5.28
N TYR A 74 -8.61 -8.81 5.70
CA TYR A 74 -8.58 -8.42 7.11
C TYR A 74 -9.76 -7.55 7.54
N ILE A 75 -10.64 -7.12 6.63
CA ILE A 75 -11.77 -6.24 6.98
C ILE A 75 -12.63 -6.90 8.07
N GLY A 76 -13.05 -8.16 7.87
CA GLY A 76 -13.94 -8.86 8.80
C GLY A 76 -13.32 -9.10 10.18
N ALA A 77 -12.03 -9.46 10.23
CA ALA A 77 -11.32 -9.67 11.49
C ALA A 77 -11.12 -8.34 12.26
N LEU A 78 -10.76 -7.27 11.54
CA LEU A 78 -10.55 -5.94 12.13
C LEU A 78 -11.85 -5.31 12.61
N THR A 79 -12.95 -5.40 11.84
CA THR A 79 -14.24 -4.87 12.28
C THR A 79 -14.76 -5.60 13.50
N TYR A 80 -14.61 -6.93 13.56
CA TYR A 80 -14.98 -7.70 14.74
C TYR A 80 -14.17 -7.27 15.98
N PHE A 81 -12.84 -7.19 15.85
CA PHE A 81 -11.96 -6.79 16.94
C PHE A 81 -12.25 -5.37 17.47
N ILE A 82 -12.42 -4.41 16.56
CA ILE A 82 -12.66 -3.00 16.90
C ILE A 82 -14.04 -2.79 17.52
N GLN A 83 -15.05 -3.55 17.12
CA GLN A 83 -16.38 -3.49 17.75
C GLN A 83 -16.40 -4.04 19.18
N ASP A 84 -15.64 -5.10 19.44
CA ASP A 84 -15.60 -5.77 20.75
C ASP A 84 -14.76 -5.01 21.78
N GLN A 85 -13.55 -4.59 21.39
CA GLN A 85 -12.60 -3.95 22.32
C GLN A 85 -12.75 -2.42 22.40
N LYS A 86 -13.41 -1.79 21.40
CA LYS A 86 -13.48 -0.31 21.21
C LYS A 86 -12.13 0.43 21.26
N ASP A 87 -11.03 -0.31 21.22
CA ASP A 87 -9.68 0.24 21.33
C ASP A 87 -9.00 0.27 19.96
N ILE A 88 -9.25 1.37 19.25
CA ILE A 88 -8.64 1.65 17.95
C ILE A 88 -7.13 1.87 18.10
N ALA A 89 -6.66 2.34 19.26
CA ALA A 89 -5.23 2.59 19.50
C ALA A 89 -4.46 1.26 19.52
N SER A 90 -4.97 0.25 20.22
CA SER A 90 -4.39 -1.10 20.25
C SER A 90 -4.31 -1.73 18.85
N ALA A 91 -5.33 -1.53 18.01
CA ALA A 91 -5.36 -2.02 16.64
C ALA A 91 -4.35 -1.31 15.72
N MET A 92 -3.93 -0.09 16.06
CA MET A 92 -2.89 0.67 15.36
C MET A 92 -1.48 0.44 15.92
N GLY A 93 -1.32 -0.45 16.90
CA GLY A 93 -0.04 -0.70 17.57
C GLY A 93 0.32 0.34 18.64
N GLY A 94 -0.64 1.18 19.05
CA GLY A 94 -0.53 2.02 20.23
C GLY A 94 -0.87 1.20 21.48
N ALA A 95 0.06 1.15 22.43
CA ALA A 95 -0.17 0.56 23.75
C ALA A 95 -1.13 1.39 24.61
#